data_AF-A0A0P9CWI0-F1
#
_entry.id   AF-A0A0P9CWI0-F1
#
_cell.length_a   1.000
_cell.length_b   1.000
_cell.length_c   1.000
_cell.angle_alpha   90.00
_cell.angle_beta   90.00
_cell.angle_gamma   90.00
#
_symmetry.space_group_name_H-M   'P 1'
#
loop_
_entity.id
_entity.type
_entity.pdbx_description
1 polymer ?
#
loop_
_entity_poly.entity_id
_entity_poly.type
_entity_poly.pdbx_seq_one_letter_code
_entity_poly.pdbx_strand_id
1 'polypeptide(L)'
;MFQALIAGVAYPFRAFRLITGTPRMWRFVLVPILVNVLVGATLYAGLLLAGFRAIDGMVATLPAWAAVFGVLLRVVLVVLLLIATGFVLVRFGVVLGSPWYARMSAQIEQMQHGTLPETGSGLAMALRALGRALGFELKTLLLVL
;
A
#
# COMPACT_ATOMS: atom_id res chain seq x y z
N MET A 1 -22.76 -16.62 24.46
CA MET A 1 -21.94 -16.79 23.23
C MET A 1 -22.65 -16.32 21.97
N PHE A 2 -23.85 -16.81 21.63
CA PHE A 2 -24.56 -16.44 20.39
C PHE A 2 -24.83 -14.92 20.24
N GLN A 3 -25.23 -14.24 21.32
CA GLN A 3 -25.46 -12.79 21.30
C GLN A 3 -24.17 -11.98 21.07
N ALA A 4 -23.02 -12.45 21.55
CA ALA A 4 -21.72 -11.81 21.31
C ALA A 4 -21.27 -11.98 19.85
N LEU A 5 -21.58 -13.14 19.24
CA LEU A 5 -21.31 -13.42 17.83
C LEU A 5 -22.15 -12.52 16.90
N ILE A 6 -23.46 -12.40 17.19
CA ILE A 6 -24.37 -11.52 16.46
C ILE A 6 -23.98 -10.05 16.64
N ALA A 7 -23.56 -9.65 17.85
CA ALA A 7 -23.03 -8.32 18.10
C ALA A 7 -21.77 -8.06 17.26
N GLY A 8 -20.86 -9.04 17.16
CA GLY A 8 -19.66 -9.01 16.31
C GLY A 8 -19.95 -8.71 14.84
N VAL A 9 -20.93 -9.40 14.25
CA VAL A 9 -21.32 -9.21 12.84
C VAL A 9 -21.94 -7.83 12.59
N ALA A 10 -22.54 -7.20 13.59
CA ALA A 10 -23.10 -5.86 13.47
C ALA A 10 -22.06 -4.73 13.55
N TYR A 11 -20.81 -5.00 13.97
CA TYR A 11 -19.79 -3.96 14.15
C TYR A 11 -19.43 -3.19 12.86
N PRO A 12 -19.25 -3.81 11.69
CA PRO A 12 -18.98 -3.07 10.44
C PRO A 12 -20.06 -2.03 10.12
N PHE A 13 -21.34 -2.37 10.34
CA PHE A 13 -22.46 -1.45 10.12
C PHE A 13 -22.49 -0.31 11.15
N ARG A 14 -22.18 -0.60 12.42
CA ARG A 14 -22.04 0.43 13.46
C ARG A 14 -20.86 1.37 13.16
N ALA A 15 -19.73 0.82 12.72
CA ALA A 15 -18.55 1.59 12.33
C ALA A 15 -18.85 2.50 11.13
N PHE A 16 -19.57 1.99 10.12
CA PHE A 16 -20.02 2.80 8.99
C PHE A 16 -20.92 3.96 9.43
N ARG A 17 -21.90 3.71 10.31
CA ARG A 17 -22.77 4.76 10.86
C ARG A 17 -21.99 5.79 11.68
N LEU A 18 -20.97 5.36 12.45
CA LEU A 18 -20.09 6.25 13.21
C LEU A 18 -19.26 7.16 12.29
N ILE A 19 -18.65 6.59 11.24
CA ILE A 19 -17.82 7.33 10.27
C ILE A 19 -18.68 8.34 9.50
N THR A 20 -19.83 7.90 9.00
CA THR A 20 -20.75 8.77 8.24
C THR A 20 -21.34 9.89 9.11
N GLY A 21 -21.62 9.62 10.39
CA GLY A 21 -22.10 10.60 11.35
C GLY A 21 -21.04 11.57 11.88
N THR A 22 -19.74 11.34 11.60
CA THR A 22 -18.64 12.15 12.15
C THR A 22 -17.82 12.79 11.01
N PRO A 23 -18.15 14.02 10.56
CA PRO A 23 -17.50 14.66 9.40
C PRO A 23 -15.97 14.75 9.52
N ARG A 24 -15.45 14.92 10.74
CA ARG A 24 -14.01 14.99 11.01
C ARG A 24 -13.28 13.66 10.71
N MET A 25 -13.96 12.52 10.79
CA MET A 25 -13.37 11.20 10.48
C MET A 25 -13.10 11.00 8.99
N TRP A 26 -13.83 11.71 8.11
CA TRP A 26 -13.65 11.59 6.66
C TRP A 26 -12.25 11.99 6.20
N ARG A 27 -11.58 12.92 6.89
CA ARG A 27 -10.19 13.26 6.60
C ARG A 27 -9.25 12.06 6.79
N PHE A 28 -9.52 11.18 7.76
CA PHE A 28 -8.70 9.98 7.98
C PHE A 28 -8.96 8.87 6.95
N VAL A 29 -10.08 8.93 6.22
CA VAL A 29 -10.41 7.98 5.14
C VAL A 29 -9.98 8.52 3.78
N LEU A 30 -10.32 9.77 3.47
CA LEU A 30 -10.09 10.37 2.15
C LEU A 30 -8.61 10.65 1.89
N VAL A 31 -7.87 11.17 2.86
CA VAL A 31 -6.44 11.50 2.65
C VAL A 31 -5.61 10.28 2.25
N PRO A 32 -5.62 9.13 2.95
CA PRO A 32 -4.84 7.98 2.52
C PRO A 32 -5.31 7.41 1.19
N ILE A 33 -6.61 7.49 0.86
CA ILE A 33 -7.11 7.12 -0.47
C ILE A 33 -6.52 8.02 -1.55
N LEU A 34 -6.58 9.35 -1.36
CA LEU A 34 -6.02 10.32 -2.31
C LEU A 34 -4.51 10.13 -2.48
N VAL A 35 -3.78 9.95 -1.38
CA VAL A 35 -2.34 9.65 -1.41
C VAL A 35 -2.08 8.36 -2.18
N ASN A 36 -2.84 7.29 -1.93
CA ASN A 36 -2.68 6.02 -2.64
C ASN A 36 -3.02 6.13 -4.13
N VAL A 37 -4.04 6.91 -4.50
CA VAL A 37 -4.37 7.15 -5.91
C VAL A 37 -3.25 7.93 -6.60
N LEU A 38 -2.76 9.01 -5.99
CA LEU A 38 -1.72 9.85 -6.58
C LEU A 38 -0.38 9.10 -6.70
N VAL A 39 0.09 8.52 -5.61
CA VAL A 39 1.35 7.76 -5.58
C VAL A 39 1.22 6.48 -6.39
N GLY A 40 0.10 5.76 -6.25
CA GLY A 40 -0.16 4.53 -6.97
C GLY A 40 -0.26 4.74 -8.48
N ALA A 41 -0.93 5.79 -8.95
CA ALA A 41 -0.99 6.10 -10.38
C ALA A 41 0.39 6.43 -10.96
N THR A 42 1.18 7.23 -10.23
CA THR A 42 2.55 7.59 -10.63
C THR A 42 3.44 6.35 -10.69
N LEU A 43 3.38 5.50 -9.66
CA LEU A 43 4.15 4.27 -9.58
C LEU A 43 3.73 3.26 -10.64
N TYR A 44 2.42 3.09 -10.87
CA TYR A 44 1.86 2.21 -11.89
C TYR A 44 2.32 2.60 -13.29
N ALA A 45 2.18 3.88 -13.65
CA ALA A 45 2.61 4.38 -14.95
C ALA A 45 4.13 4.24 -15.11
N GLY A 46 4.92 4.59 -14.08
CA GLY A 46 6.37 4.45 -14.10
C GLY A 46 6.83 3.01 -14.30
N LEU A 47 6.29 2.08 -13.50
CA LEU A 47 6.64 0.66 -13.56
C LEU A 47 6.23 0.02 -14.88
N LEU A 48 5.04 0.32 -15.40
CA LEU A 48 4.61 -0.24 -16.69
C LEU A 48 5.40 0.32 -17.86
N LEU A 49 5.60 1.64 -17.92
CA LEU A 49 6.37 2.24 -19.02
C LEU A 49 7.81 1.75 -19.04
N ALA A 50 8.47 1.69 -17.87
CA ALA A 50 9.81 1.15 -17.75
C ALA A 50 9.83 -0.36 -18.06
N GLY A 51 8.87 -1.11 -17.54
CA GLY A 51 8.75 -2.56 -17.72
C GLY A 51 8.55 -2.95 -19.17
N PHE A 52 7.62 -2.31 -19.88
CA PHE A 52 7.42 -2.58 -21.32
C PHE A 52 8.67 -2.28 -22.14
N ARG A 53 9.34 -1.15 -21.89
CA ARG A 53 10.61 -0.82 -22.57
C ARG A 53 11.70 -1.86 -22.28
N ALA A 54 11.81 -2.32 -21.05
CA ALA A 54 12.77 -3.36 -20.67
C ALA A 54 12.46 -4.70 -21.37
N ILE A 55 11.18 -5.08 -21.43
CA ILE A 55 10.74 -6.30 -22.13
C ILE A 55 11.04 -6.22 -23.62
N ASP A 56 10.69 -5.11 -24.27
CA ASP A 56 10.93 -4.93 -25.70
C ASP A 56 12.44 -4.95 -26.01
N GLY A 57 13.27 -4.34 -25.15
CA GLY A 57 14.73 -4.42 -25.25
C GLY A 57 15.27 -5.84 -25.10
N MET A 58 14.79 -6.60 -24.11
CA MET A 58 15.19 -8.00 -23.92
C MET A 58 14.82 -8.88 -25.11
N VAL A 59 13.60 -8.74 -25.64
CA VAL A 59 13.14 -9.52 -26.79
C VAL A 59 13.90 -9.14 -28.07
N ALA A 60 14.22 -7.85 -28.27
CA ALA A 60 14.98 -7.39 -29.44
C ALA A 60 16.43 -7.92 -29.46
N THR A 61 17.01 -8.26 -28.31
CA THR A 61 18.36 -8.84 -28.22
C THR A 61 18.42 -10.35 -28.49
N LEU A 62 17.29 -11.00 -28.77
CA LEU A 62 17.26 -12.44 -29.03
C LEU A 62 17.97 -12.78 -30.36
N PRO A 63 18.83 -13.82 -30.38
CA PRO A 63 19.41 -14.32 -31.62
C PRO A 63 18.32 -14.96 -32.51
N ALA A 64 18.57 -15.03 -33.82
CA ALA A 64 17.58 -15.43 -34.83
C ALA A 64 16.91 -16.80 -34.55
N TRP A 65 17.67 -17.78 -34.05
CA TRP A 65 17.13 -19.09 -33.69
C TRP A 65 16.16 -19.05 -32.51
N ALA A 66 16.30 -18.06 -31.61
CA ALA A 66 15.47 -17.88 -30.42
C ALA A 66 14.26 -16.95 -30.69
N ALA A 67 14.25 -16.23 -31.81
CA ALA A 67 13.19 -15.27 -32.15
C ALA A 67 11.79 -15.91 -32.19
N VAL A 68 11.71 -17.20 -32.54
CA VAL A 68 10.46 -18.01 -32.48
C VAL A 68 9.84 -18.04 -31.09
N PHE A 69 10.65 -17.99 -30.03
CA PHE A 69 10.18 -17.98 -28.64
C PHE A 69 9.90 -16.57 -28.11
N GLY A 70 10.21 -15.52 -28.89
CA GLY A 70 10.11 -14.13 -28.45
C GLY A 70 8.70 -13.72 -28.02
N VAL A 71 7.66 -14.20 -28.72
CA VAL A 71 6.26 -13.93 -28.36
C VAL A 71 5.91 -14.57 -27.02
N LEU A 72 6.30 -15.85 -26.82
CA LEU A 72 6.03 -16.56 -25.57
C LEU A 72 6.75 -15.88 -24.40
N LEU A 73 8.04 -15.54 -24.57
CA LEU A 73 8.81 -14.81 -23.58
C LEU A 73 8.16 -13.47 -23.24
N ARG A 74 7.73 -12.70 -24.25
CA ARG A 74 7.06 -11.41 -24.05
C ARG A 74 5.79 -11.56 -23.21
N VAL A 75 4.93 -12.53 -23.53
CA VAL A 75 3.69 -12.78 -22.77
C VAL A 75 4.01 -13.11 -21.31
N VAL A 76 4.96 -14.03 -21.07
CA VAL A 76 5.37 -14.41 -19.71
C VAL A 76 5.90 -13.19 -18.94
N LEU A 77 6.78 -12.39 -19.55
CA LEU A 77 7.34 -11.21 -18.90
C LEU A 77 6.29 -10.13 -18.62
N VAL A 78 5.33 -9.93 -19.52
CA VAL A 78 4.22 -8.98 -19.30
C VAL A 78 3.33 -9.45 -18.15
N VAL A 79 3.00 -10.74 -18.07
CA VAL A 79 2.23 -11.30 -16.95
C VAL A 79 2.99 -11.12 -15.63
N LEU A 80 4.28 -11.44 -15.61
CA LEU A 80 5.13 -11.24 -14.43
C LEU A 80 5.22 -9.76 -14.03
N LEU A 81 5.36 -8.86 -15.00
CA LEU A 81 5.37 -7.41 -14.77
C LEU A 81 4.06 -6.94 -14.12
N LEU A 82 2.91 -7.40 -14.61
CA LEU A 82 1.61 -7.04 -14.04
C LEU A 82 1.44 -7.58 -12.61
N ILE A 83 1.84 -8.83 -12.36
CA ILE A 83 1.80 -9.43 -11.02
C ILE A 83 2.71 -8.66 -10.06
N ALA A 84 3.96 -8.41 -10.47
CA ALA A 84 4.94 -7.67 -9.67
C ALA A 84 4.45 -6.25 -9.37
N THR A 85 3.94 -5.54 -10.39
CA THR A 85 3.40 -4.19 -10.24
C THR A 85 2.21 -4.17 -9.29
N GLY A 86 1.27 -5.12 -9.44
CA GLY A 86 0.12 -5.26 -8.54
C GLY A 86 0.55 -5.54 -7.10
N PHE A 87 1.51 -6.44 -6.90
CA PHE A 87 2.07 -6.74 -5.58
C PHE A 87 2.69 -5.50 -4.93
N VAL A 88 3.53 -4.77 -5.68
CA VAL A 88 4.16 -3.53 -5.19
C VAL A 88 3.10 -2.51 -4.82
N LEU A 89 2.10 -2.27 -5.68
CA LEU A 89 1.03 -1.30 -5.40
C LEU A 89 0.22 -1.62 -4.14
N VAL A 90 -0.17 -2.89 -3.96
CA VAL A 90 -0.92 -3.32 -2.76
C VAL A 90 -0.07 -3.13 -1.51
N ARG A 91 1.19 -3.57 -1.53
CA ARG A 91 2.11 -3.44 -0.38
C ARG A 91 2.36 -1.98 -0.04
N PHE A 92 2.65 -1.16 -1.04
CA PHE A 92 2.89 0.26 -0.84
C PHE A 92 1.65 0.97 -0.30
N GLY A 93 0.47 0.65 -0.84
CA GLY A 93 -0.80 1.26 -0.42
C GLY A 93 -1.17 0.96 1.04
N VAL A 94 -0.89 -0.25 1.52
CA VAL A 94 -1.09 -0.63 2.93
C VAL A 94 -0.10 0.11 3.84
N VAL A 95 1.17 0.17 3.45
CA VAL A 95 2.22 0.86 4.23
C VAL A 95 1.93 2.35 4.34
N LEU A 96 1.61 3.00 3.22
CA LEU A 96 1.26 4.42 3.19
C LEU A 96 -0.02 4.72 3.98
N GLY A 97 -1.03 3.84 3.95
CA GLY A 97 -2.28 4.04 4.69
C GLY A 97 -2.15 3.84 6.21
N SER A 98 -1.18 3.04 6.66
CA SER A 98 -1.01 2.65 8.07
C SER A 98 -1.01 3.80 9.09
N PRO A 99 -0.41 4.98 8.84
CA PRO A 99 -0.43 6.08 9.81
C PRO A 99 -1.82 6.68 10.00
N TRP A 100 -2.63 6.71 8.94
CA TRP A 100 -4.00 7.22 9.00
C TRP A 100 -4.92 6.23 9.70
N TYR A 101 -4.74 4.93 9.48
CA TYR A 101 -5.49 3.89 10.20
C TYR A 101 -5.21 3.94 11.72
N ALA A 102 -3.95 4.12 12.12
CA ALA A 102 -3.59 4.25 13.54
C ALA A 102 -4.24 5.49 14.19
N ARG A 103 -4.23 6.64 13.50
CA ARG A 103 -4.87 7.88 13.96
C ARG A 103 -6.39 7.76 14.05
N MET A 104 -7.00 7.11 13.06
CA MET A 104 -8.44 6.86 13.06
C MET A 104 -8.84 5.99 14.26
N SER A 105 -8.07 4.95 14.54
CA SER A 105 -8.29 4.09 15.71
C SER A 105 -8.21 4.88 17.01
N ALA A 106 -7.16 5.68 17.20
CA ALA A 106 -6.99 6.51 18.39
C ALA A 106 -8.13 7.54 18.56
N GLN A 107 -8.60 8.14 17.47
CA GLN A 107 -9.71 9.09 17.51
C GLN A 107 -11.03 8.39 17.88
N ILE A 108 -11.28 7.19 17.37
CA ILE A 108 -12.46 6.37 17.70
C ILE A 108 -12.43 5.98 19.19
N GLU A 109 -11.27 5.59 19.70
CA GLU A 109 -11.09 5.22 21.11
C GLU A 109 -11.29 6.43 22.03
N GLN A 110 -10.74 7.59 21.67
CA GLN A 110 -10.99 8.85 22.40
C GLN A 110 -12.48 9.20 22.43
N MET A 111 -13.21 9.00 21.32
CA MET A 111 -14.64 9.28 21.26
C MET A 111 -15.49 8.32 22.10
N GLN A 112 -15.05 7.07 22.27
CA GLN A 112 -15.81 6.04 22.99
C GLN A 112 -15.45 5.95 24.48
N HIS A 113 -14.18 6.15 24.83
CA HIS A 113 -13.64 5.91 26.18
C HIS A 113 -13.08 7.16 26.85
N GLY A 114 -12.98 8.30 26.13
CA GLY A 114 -12.45 9.56 26.67
C GLY A 114 -10.93 9.57 26.89
N THR A 115 -10.24 8.46 26.66
CA THR A 115 -8.79 8.31 26.81
C THR A 115 -8.09 8.48 25.46
N LEU A 116 -6.96 9.19 25.45
CA LEU A 116 -6.04 9.21 24.32
C LEU A 116 -4.98 8.13 24.55
N PRO A 117 -4.72 7.24 23.58
CA PRO A 117 -3.55 6.37 23.64
C PRO A 117 -2.28 7.23 23.74
N GLU A 118 -1.34 6.90 24.64
CA GLU A 118 -0.08 7.66 24.84
C GLU A 118 0.87 7.65 23.62
N THR A 119 0.50 6.96 22.54
CA THR A 119 1.28 6.90 21.30
C THR A 119 1.07 8.17 20.48
N GLY A 120 2.05 9.07 20.52
CA GLY A 120 2.09 10.30 19.72
C GLY A 120 1.84 10.02 18.23
N SER A 121 0.66 10.36 17.73
CA SER A 121 0.22 9.99 16.38
C SER A 121 0.52 11.11 15.38
N GLY A 122 1.76 11.12 14.87
CA GLY A 122 2.27 12.13 13.94
C GLY A 122 2.57 11.58 12.53
N LEU A 123 2.18 12.29 11.47
CA LEU A 123 2.68 12.07 10.10
C LEU A 123 4.23 12.19 10.12
N ALA A 124 4.76 13.10 10.94
CA ALA A 124 6.18 13.23 11.22
C ALA A 124 6.80 12.01 11.94
N MET A 125 6.06 11.32 12.81
CA MET A 125 6.54 10.09 13.45
C MET A 125 6.51 8.90 12.48
N ALA A 126 5.47 8.80 11.65
CA ALA A 126 5.39 7.79 10.59
C ALA A 126 6.48 7.98 9.53
N LEU A 127 6.73 9.22 9.10
CA LEU A 127 7.83 9.56 8.20
C LEU A 127 9.20 9.28 8.83
N ARG A 128 9.39 9.56 10.13
CA ARG A 128 10.60 9.15 10.85
C ARG A 128 10.74 7.63 10.94
N ALA A 129 9.65 6.90 11.17
CA ALA A 129 9.66 5.45 11.24
C ALA A 129 10.00 4.83 9.87
N LEU A 130 9.41 5.33 8.78
CA LEU A 130 9.72 4.97 7.41
C LEU A 130 11.18 5.26 7.05
N GLY A 131 11.67 6.48 7.35
CA GLY A 131 13.06 6.85 7.09
C GLY A 131 14.05 6.00 7.89
N ARG A 132 13.71 5.66 9.14
CA ARG A 132 14.53 4.78 9.99
C ARG A 132 14.52 3.33 9.50
N ALA A 133 13.38 2.82 9.02
CA ALA A 133 13.26 1.48 8.45
C ALA A 133 14.07 1.35 7.14
N LEU A 134 13.89 2.29 6.21
CA LEU A 134 14.67 2.33 4.96
C LEU A 134 16.18 2.46 5.22
N GLY A 135 16.56 3.30 6.20
CA GLY A 135 17.96 3.42 6.61
C GLY A 135 18.55 2.15 7.24
N PHE A 136 17.73 1.33 7.89
CA PHE A 136 18.15 0.04 8.43
C PHE A 136 18.38 -0.98 7.32
N GLU A 137 17.47 -1.06 6.36
CA GLU A 137 17.55 -1.98 5.22
C GLU A 137 18.72 -1.64 4.29
N LEU A 138 18.98 -0.34 4.08
CA LEU A 138 20.19 0.16 3.40
C LEU A 138 21.48 -0.26 4.11
N LYS A 139 21.51 -0.18 5.45
CA LYS A 139 22.68 -0.63 6.24
C LYS A 139 22.88 -2.14 6.13
N THR A 140 21.81 -2.91 6.12
CA THR A 140 21.89 -4.37 5.94
C THR A 140 22.47 -4.72 4.57
N LEU A 141 22.03 -4.06 3.50
CA LEU A 141 22.59 -4.28 2.16
C LEU A 141 24.08 -3.87 2.06
N LEU A 142 24.48 -2.80 2.75
CA LEU A 142 25.88 -2.34 2.84
C LEU A 142 26.79 -3.27 3.65
N LEU A 143 26.24 -4.02 4.61
CA LEU A 143 26.99 -5.00 5.41
C LEU A 143 27.13 -6.36 4.71
N VAL A 144 26.29 -6.62 3.71
CA VAL A 144 26.28 -7.87 2.94
C VAL A 144 27.15 -7.77 1.68
N LEU A 145 27.55 -6.56 1.28
CA LEU A 145 28.49 -6.28 0.19
C LEU A 145 29.92 -6.13 0.71
#